data_AF-A0A0W0EYN5-F1
#
_entry.id   AF-A0A0W0EYN5-F1
#
_cell.length_a   1.000
_cell.length_b   1.000
_cell.length_c   1.000
_cell.angle_alpha   90.00
_cell.angle_beta   90.00
_cell.angle_gamma   90.00
#
_symmetry.space_group_name_H-M   'P 1'
#
loop_
_entity.id
_entity.type
_entity.pdbx_description
1 polymer ?
#
loop_
_entity_poly.entity_id
_entity_poly.type
_entity_poly.pdbx_seq_one_letter_code
_entity_poly.pdbx_strand_id
1 'polypeptide(L)'
;MTPEHEFLQASFKAVLVLLSGIAFRFSFTPPNNSGNSVSPPRPPLSEGFTALREWFMMAVLLDRAYPIERIFCLVAAINEALFILSTPIPSIRDVLPHLNVSTSINNTSLTPQFITSVLLSIAGGIFRVACYRALGNAFRYDCVPSESPTLVTHGPYSIVRHPSYVASWMAVIGSGLVHLIGGSWIIESGFLNTLIGKAMVYSWWGTFGTAIIGLTMRVGSEDELMKKQFGRNRQRSCQRRKPDDLCTQAKDTSHIAMVSIFLNQSAFARYRCHRAIMIGRSISSFCKLVKATRGDDKLTLRARDEVADALDLVSESAKTRRLASFSLNLLIIDVEKMEIPEVEFDARVRLYSDEFASIIKYLNANGETITIVVSE
;
A
#
# COMPACT_ATOMS: atom_id res chain seq x y z
N MET A 1 3.63 -6.26 51.52
CA MET A 1 4.02 -5.19 50.59
C MET A 1 3.91 -3.88 51.36
N THR A 2 4.90 -3.00 51.32
CA THR A 2 4.80 -1.71 52.02
C THR A 2 3.77 -0.82 51.30
N PRO A 3 3.06 0.07 52.02
CA PRO A 3 2.08 0.97 51.40
C PRO A 3 2.67 1.82 50.26
N GLU A 4 3.93 2.21 50.39
CA GLU A 4 4.67 2.94 49.36
C GLU A 4 4.87 2.12 48.08
N HIS A 5 5.19 0.82 48.22
CA HIS A 5 5.39 -0.07 47.08
C HIS A 5 4.06 -0.34 46.34
N GLU A 6 2.95 -0.42 47.07
CA GLU A 6 1.60 -0.58 46.50
C GLU A 6 1.15 0.67 45.75
N PHE A 7 1.38 1.85 46.33
CA PHE A 7 1.12 3.13 45.67
C PHE A 7 1.94 3.27 44.37
N LEU A 8 3.23 2.94 44.40
CA LEU A 8 4.09 3.03 43.22
C LEU A 8 3.64 2.07 42.11
N GLN A 9 3.31 0.82 42.47
CA GLN A 9 2.85 -0.17 41.51
C GLN A 9 1.51 0.23 40.87
N ALA A 10 0.55 0.67 41.69
CA ALA A 10 -0.75 1.15 41.22
C ALA A 10 -0.59 2.37 40.29
N SER A 11 0.25 3.33 40.68
CA SER A 11 0.53 4.53 39.87
C SER A 11 1.14 4.17 38.52
N PHE A 12 2.12 3.27 38.50
CA PHE A 12 2.74 2.81 37.26
C PHE A 12 1.74 2.09 36.36
N LYS A 13 0.93 1.19 36.92
CA LYS A 13 -0.11 0.48 36.17
C LYS A 13 -1.16 1.45 35.59
N ALA A 14 -1.60 2.44 36.37
CA ALA A 14 -2.53 3.46 35.91
C ALA A 14 -1.96 4.29 34.75
N VAL A 15 -0.69 4.68 34.82
CA VAL A 15 0.01 5.37 33.70
C VAL A 15 0.04 4.50 32.45
N LEU A 16 0.35 3.21 32.57
CA LEU A 16 0.36 2.27 31.45
C LEU A 16 -1.02 2.13 30.79
N VAL A 17 -2.09 2.06 31.56
CA VAL A 17 -3.47 2.05 31.04
C VAL A 17 -3.76 3.33 30.26
N LEU A 18 -3.44 4.50 30.82
CA LEU A 18 -3.65 5.79 30.13
C LEU A 18 -2.84 5.89 28.83
N LEU A 19 -1.58 5.46 28.85
CA LEU A 19 -0.73 5.43 27.65
C LEU A 19 -1.31 4.51 26.58
N SER A 20 -1.87 3.35 26.94
CA SER A 20 -2.55 2.46 26.00
C SER A 20 -3.77 3.12 25.36
N GLY A 21 -4.59 3.84 26.14
CA GLY A 21 -5.74 4.59 25.63
C GLY A 21 -5.34 5.74 24.69
N ILE A 22 -4.25 6.46 25.02
CA ILE A 22 -3.67 7.49 24.15
C ILE A 22 -3.13 6.87 22.85
N ALA A 23 -2.39 5.76 22.94
CA ALA A 23 -1.87 5.06 21.76
C ALA A 23 -3.00 4.61 20.84
N PHE A 24 -4.07 4.01 21.39
CA PHE A 24 -5.27 3.63 20.64
C PHE A 24 -5.91 4.83 19.93
N ARG A 25 -6.03 5.97 20.63
CA ARG A 25 -6.54 7.21 20.02
C ARG A 25 -5.70 7.61 18.80
N PHE A 26 -4.38 7.62 18.91
CA PHE A 26 -3.51 7.97 17.78
C PHE A 26 -3.59 6.97 16.62
N SER A 27 -3.80 5.68 16.89
CA SER A 27 -3.98 4.66 15.85
C SER A 27 -5.12 4.96 14.88
N PHE A 28 -6.19 5.57 15.39
CA PHE A 28 -7.40 5.87 14.64
C PHE A 28 -7.63 7.39 14.47
N THR A 29 -6.56 8.17 14.58
CA THR A 29 -6.56 9.60 14.22
C THR A 29 -5.64 9.78 13.02
N PRO A 30 -6.17 10.02 11.82
CA PRO A 30 -5.32 10.29 10.66
C PRO A 30 -4.54 11.60 10.85
N PRO A 31 -3.32 11.70 10.28
CA PRO A 31 -2.47 12.89 10.39
C PRO A 31 -3.01 14.10 9.61
N ASN A 32 -3.73 13.84 8.51
CA ASN A 32 -4.41 14.86 7.73
C ASN A 32 -5.90 14.81 8.05
N ASN A 33 -6.50 15.95 8.38
CA ASN A 33 -7.95 16.07 8.37
C ASN A 33 -8.42 15.67 6.98
N SER A 34 -9.14 14.56 6.85
CA SER A 34 -9.83 14.17 5.61
C SER A 34 -11.03 15.09 5.36
N GLY A 35 -10.86 16.41 5.55
CA GLY A 35 -11.92 17.43 5.48
C GLY A 35 -12.60 17.56 4.12
N ASN A 36 -12.19 16.76 3.13
CA ASN A 36 -12.79 16.70 1.80
C ASN A 36 -13.26 15.28 1.39
N SER A 37 -13.15 14.25 2.23
CA SER A 37 -13.79 12.95 1.93
C SER A 37 -15.27 13.07 2.28
N VAL A 38 -16.06 13.58 1.35
CA VAL A 38 -17.53 13.53 1.46
C VAL A 38 -17.89 12.06 1.58
N SER A 39 -18.50 11.67 2.71
CA SER A 39 -18.98 10.30 2.92
C SER A 39 -19.81 9.91 1.69
N PRO A 40 -19.46 8.83 0.99
CA PRO A 40 -20.14 8.49 -0.25
C PRO A 40 -21.63 8.26 0.04
N PRO A 41 -22.55 8.72 -0.83
CA PRO A 41 -23.95 8.39 -0.70
C PRO A 41 -24.12 6.86 -0.73
N ARG A 42 -25.14 6.35 -0.04
CA ARG A 42 -25.37 4.90 0.02
C ARG A 42 -25.53 4.36 -1.41
N PRO A 43 -24.70 3.38 -1.82
CA PRO A 43 -24.78 2.84 -3.16
C PRO A 43 -26.07 2.04 -3.32
N PRO A 44 -26.69 2.06 -4.51
CA PRO A 44 -27.83 1.20 -4.80
C PRO A 44 -27.43 -0.27 -4.71
N LEU A 45 -28.37 -1.14 -4.31
CA LEU A 45 -28.13 -2.59 -4.14
C LEU A 45 -27.62 -3.28 -5.42
N SER A 46 -27.87 -2.69 -6.59
CA SER A 46 -27.41 -3.17 -7.89
C SER A 46 -25.88 -3.06 -8.10
N GLU A 47 -25.18 -2.21 -7.35
CA GLU A 47 -23.71 -2.07 -7.45
C GLU A 47 -22.93 -3.19 -6.75
N GLY A 48 -23.64 -4.11 -6.10
CA GLY A 48 -23.06 -5.33 -5.54
C GLY A 48 -22.38 -5.14 -4.18
N PHE A 49 -21.80 -6.24 -3.69
CA PHE A 49 -21.28 -6.35 -2.33
C PHE A 49 -20.07 -5.43 -2.06
N THR A 50 -19.19 -5.24 -3.06
CA THR A 50 -17.96 -4.44 -2.91
C THR A 50 -18.28 -2.97 -2.64
N ALA A 51 -19.22 -2.38 -3.40
CA ALA A 51 -19.64 -0.99 -3.21
C ALA A 51 -20.31 -0.80 -1.83
N LEU A 52 -21.19 -1.73 -1.44
CA LEU A 52 -21.84 -1.70 -0.13
C LEU A 52 -20.82 -1.81 1.02
N ARG A 53 -19.81 -2.67 0.87
CA ARG A 53 -18.71 -2.83 1.84
C ARG A 53 -17.89 -1.55 1.99
N GLU A 54 -17.45 -0.94 0.89
CA GLU A 54 -16.67 0.31 0.95
C GLU A 54 -17.49 1.43 1.58
N TRP A 55 -18.76 1.57 1.20
CA TRP A 55 -19.66 2.54 1.82
C TRP A 55 -19.81 2.30 3.32
N PHE A 56 -20.03 1.05 3.75
CA PHE A 56 -20.15 0.71 5.16
C PHE A 56 -18.86 1.02 5.94
N MET A 57 -17.70 0.69 5.37
CA MET A 57 -16.41 0.98 5.97
C MET A 57 -16.17 2.50 6.14
N MET A 58 -16.52 3.31 5.13
CA MET A 58 -16.33 4.77 5.20
C MET A 58 -17.40 5.46 6.03
N ALA A 59 -18.66 5.36 5.61
CA ALA A 59 -19.74 6.19 6.14
C ALA A 59 -20.28 5.72 7.50
N VAL A 60 -20.13 4.43 7.83
CA VAL A 60 -20.63 3.86 9.09
C VAL A 60 -19.49 3.64 10.07
N LEU A 61 -18.45 2.89 9.69
CA LEU A 61 -17.36 2.59 10.62
C LEU A 61 -16.49 3.82 10.88
N LEU A 62 -15.87 4.40 9.85
CA LEU A 62 -14.94 5.54 9.98
C LEU A 62 -15.60 6.83 10.46
N ASP A 63 -16.70 7.25 9.85
CA ASP A 63 -17.29 8.55 10.17
C ASP A 63 -18.17 8.56 11.43
N ARG A 64 -18.75 7.41 11.82
CA ARG A 64 -19.71 7.35 12.95
C ARG A 64 -19.22 6.48 14.10
N ALA A 65 -18.88 5.22 13.86
CA ALA A 65 -18.56 4.28 14.93
C ALA A 65 -17.23 4.61 15.62
N TYR A 66 -16.13 4.72 14.87
CA TYR A 66 -14.80 4.92 15.47
C TYR A 66 -14.65 6.17 16.34
N PRO A 67 -15.23 7.35 16.00
CA PRO A 67 -15.19 8.52 16.88
C PRO A 67 -15.86 8.24 18.24
N ILE A 68 -17.00 7.56 18.24
CA ILE A 68 -17.71 7.16 19.46
C ILE A 68 -16.86 6.15 20.25
N GLU A 69 -16.34 5.13 19.58
CA GLU A 69 -15.54 4.10 20.25
C GLU A 69 -14.24 4.64 20.84
N ARG A 70 -13.61 5.62 20.20
CA ARG A 70 -12.44 6.32 20.76
C ARG A 70 -12.77 7.04 22.06
N ILE A 71 -13.95 7.67 22.14
CA ILE A 71 -14.40 8.32 23.38
C ILE A 71 -14.65 7.26 24.45
N PHE A 72 -15.34 6.18 24.11
CA PHE A 72 -15.60 5.07 25.04
C PHE A 72 -14.31 4.44 25.57
N CYS A 73 -13.33 4.14 24.70
CA CYS A 73 -12.05 3.57 25.14
C CYS A 73 -11.27 4.55 26.03
N LEU A 74 -11.30 5.86 25.74
CA LEU A 74 -10.65 6.85 26.58
C LEU A 74 -11.31 6.94 27.96
N VAL A 75 -12.65 6.98 28.01
CA VAL A 75 -13.41 7.00 29.26
C VAL A 75 -13.13 5.73 30.07
N ALA A 76 -13.11 4.56 29.42
CA ALA A 76 -12.76 3.30 30.06
C ALA A 76 -11.34 3.30 30.62
N ALA A 77 -10.35 3.82 29.88
CA ALA A 77 -8.97 3.94 30.35
C ALA A 77 -8.83 4.90 31.55
N ILE A 78 -9.53 6.04 31.53
CA ILE A 78 -9.56 6.96 32.67
C ILE A 78 -10.21 6.27 33.89
N ASN A 79 -11.35 5.63 33.68
CA ASN A 79 -12.07 4.96 34.77
C ASN A 79 -11.27 3.78 35.36
N GLU A 80 -10.60 3.01 34.51
CA GLU A 80 -9.70 1.93 34.92
C GLU A 80 -8.49 2.47 35.72
N ALA A 81 -7.87 3.56 35.27
CA ALA A 81 -6.78 4.21 35.99
C ALA A 81 -7.25 4.72 37.37
N LEU A 82 -8.42 5.34 37.45
CA LEU A 82 -9.02 5.79 38.71
C LEU A 82 -9.35 4.61 39.63
N PHE A 83 -9.86 3.51 39.07
CA PHE A 83 -10.13 2.29 39.82
C PHE A 83 -8.87 1.71 40.46
N ILE A 84 -7.77 1.62 39.70
CA ILE A 84 -6.48 1.14 40.20
C ILE A 84 -5.94 2.07 41.29
N LEU A 85 -6.00 3.39 41.09
CA LEU A 85 -5.53 4.39 42.05
C LEU A 85 -6.39 4.47 43.32
N SER A 86 -7.66 4.06 43.22
CA SER A 86 -8.56 4.00 44.38
C SER A 86 -8.13 2.97 45.42
N THR A 87 -7.26 2.00 45.08
CA THR A 87 -6.71 1.03 46.03
C THR A 87 -5.79 1.67 47.07
N PRO A 88 -4.71 2.35 46.68
CA PRO A 88 -3.84 3.05 47.64
C PRO A 88 -4.38 4.41 48.11
N ILE A 89 -5.37 5.01 47.43
CA ILE A 89 -5.92 6.34 47.75
C ILE A 89 -7.42 6.24 48.06
N PRO A 90 -7.82 6.07 49.33
CA PRO A 90 -9.21 5.92 49.73
C PRO A 90 -10.11 7.09 49.32
N SER A 91 -9.59 8.33 49.33
CA SER A 91 -10.35 9.53 48.97
C SER A 91 -10.95 9.49 47.56
N ILE A 92 -10.35 8.73 46.63
CA ILE A 92 -10.92 8.53 45.29
C ILE A 92 -12.22 7.74 45.37
N ARG A 93 -12.31 6.72 46.25
CA ARG A 93 -13.53 5.92 46.45
C ARG A 93 -14.64 6.75 47.09
N ASP A 94 -14.28 7.66 47.99
CA ASP A 94 -15.24 8.54 48.66
C ASP A 94 -15.94 9.49 47.66
N VAL A 95 -15.19 9.99 46.68
CA VAL A 95 -15.73 10.86 45.62
C VAL A 95 -16.42 10.07 44.52
N LEU A 96 -15.94 8.88 44.19
CA LEU A 96 -16.41 8.04 43.08
C LEU A 96 -16.88 6.67 43.60
N PRO A 97 -18.11 6.57 44.13
CA PRO A 97 -18.60 5.36 44.82
C PRO A 97 -18.73 4.15 43.88
N HIS A 98 -18.87 4.35 42.56
CA HIS A 98 -18.91 3.26 41.58
C HIS A 98 -17.55 2.55 41.39
N LEU A 99 -16.48 3.09 41.97
CA LEU A 99 -15.15 2.46 42.02
C LEU A 99 -14.97 1.59 43.27
N ASN A 100 -15.89 1.64 44.24
CA ASN A 100 -15.84 0.83 45.44
C ASN A 100 -16.31 -0.61 45.15
N VAL A 101 -15.43 -1.36 44.50
CA VAL A 101 -15.68 -2.71 44.01
C VAL A 101 -14.78 -3.69 44.76
N SER A 102 -15.35 -4.79 45.24
CA SER A 102 -14.56 -5.89 45.79
C SER A 102 -13.89 -6.65 44.65
N THR A 103 -12.57 -6.70 44.65
CA THR A 103 -11.80 -7.35 43.59
C THR A 103 -11.52 -8.81 43.96
N SER A 104 -11.78 -9.71 43.01
CA SER A 104 -11.43 -11.12 43.13
C SER A 104 -9.92 -11.37 42.99
N ILE A 105 -9.23 -10.48 42.27
CA ILE A 105 -7.79 -10.53 41.98
C ILE A 105 -7.18 -9.17 42.32
N ASN A 106 -5.92 -9.14 42.76
CA ASN A 106 -5.22 -7.88 43.03
C ASN A 106 -5.13 -6.99 41.76
N ASN A 107 -5.93 -5.92 41.74
CA ASN A 107 -6.04 -4.97 40.64
C ASN A 107 -4.81 -4.06 40.48
N THR A 108 -3.94 -3.97 41.48
CA THR A 108 -2.66 -3.20 41.37
C THR A 108 -1.54 -4.03 40.75
N SER A 109 -1.68 -5.36 40.71
CA SER A 109 -0.63 -6.25 40.21
C SER A 109 -0.39 -6.11 38.70
N LEU A 110 0.90 -6.16 38.31
CA LEU A 110 1.35 -6.15 36.92
C LEU A 110 1.47 -7.59 36.42
N THR A 111 0.36 -8.20 36.02
CA THR A 111 0.35 -9.57 35.51
C THR A 111 1.02 -9.63 34.12
N PRO A 112 1.62 -10.77 33.73
CA PRO A 112 2.18 -10.93 32.38
C PRO A 112 1.16 -10.69 31.26
N GLN A 113 -0.10 -11.08 31.49
CA GLN A 113 -1.21 -10.84 30.56
C GLN A 113 -1.49 -9.35 30.38
N PHE A 114 -1.53 -8.59 31.48
CA PHE A 114 -1.70 -7.14 31.44
C PHE A 114 -0.55 -6.46 30.69
N ILE A 115 0.71 -6.79 31.04
CA ILE A 115 1.90 -6.23 30.40
C ILE A 115 1.87 -6.50 28.88
N THR A 116 1.60 -7.75 28.48
CA THR A 116 1.53 -8.12 27.06
C THR A 116 0.46 -7.32 26.32
N SER A 117 -0.70 -7.10 26.95
CA SER A 117 -1.83 -6.37 26.35
C SER A 117 -1.53 -4.89 26.16
N VAL A 118 -0.93 -4.25 27.17
CA VAL A 118 -0.47 -2.86 27.11
C VAL A 118 0.61 -2.70 26.03
N LEU A 119 1.62 -3.58 26.03
CA LEU A 119 2.69 -3.54 25.03
C LEU A 119 2.15 -3.71 23.62
N LEU A 120 1.21 -4.63 23.41
CA LEU A 120 0.57 -4.84 22.11
C LEU A 120 -0.20 -3.60 21.64
N SER A 121 -0.95 -2.96 22.55
CA SER A 121 -1.71 -1.74 22.26
C SER A 121 -0.78 -0.56 21.89
N ILE A 122 0.23 -0.32 22.72
CA ILE A 122 1.19 0.77 22.50
C ILE A 122 2.02 0.53 21.24
N ALA A 123 2.51 -0.69 21.02
CA ALA A 123 3.26 -1.04 19.81
C ALA A 123 2.39 -0.87 18.55
N GLY A 124 1.12 -1.27 18.60
CA GLY A 124 0.15 -1.04 17.52
C GLY A 124 0.02 0.45 17.19
N GLY A 125 -0.12 1.31 18.21
CA GLY A 125 -0.21 2.77 18.02
C GLY A 125 1.05 3.40 17.45
N ILE A 126 2.22 3.05 17.98
CA ILE A 126 3.50 3.53 17.46
C ILE A 126 3.68 3.09 16.00
N PHE A 127 3.39 1.82 15.70
CA PHE A 127 3.54 1.30 14.35
C PHE A 127 2.56 1.95 13.37
N ARG A 128 1.34 2.25 13.83
CA ARG A 128 0.33 2.95 13.05
C ARG A 128 0.75 4.39 12.72
N VAL A 129 1.34 5.09 13.68
CA VAL A 129 1.92 6.43 13.48
C VAL A 129 3.11 6.38 12.52
N ALA A 130 3.96 5.37 12.61
CA ALA A 130 5.05 5.19 11.64
C ALA A 130 4.50 4.97 10.21
N CYS A 131 3.42 4.20 10.05
CA CYS A 131 2.75 4.03 8.77
C CYS A 131 2.16 5.36 8.23
N TYR A 132 1.53 6.14 9.10
CA TYR A 132 1.00 7.46 8.75
C TYR A 132 2.10 8.42 8.27
N ARG A 133 3.26 8.42 8.94
CA ARG A 133 4.40 9.26 8.56
C ARG A 133 5.02 8.82 7.23
N ALA A 134 5.14 7.51 6.98
CA ALA A 134 5.68 6.98 5.73
C ALA A 134 4.75 7.29 4.54
N LEU A 135 3.44 7.19 4.72
CA LEU A 135 2.48 7.53 3.67
C LEU A 135 2.32 9.05 3.46
N GLY A 136 2.37 9.83 4.53
CA GLY A 136 2.19 11.29 4.48
C GLY A 136 0.94 11.69 3.70
N ASN A 137 1.12 12.52 2.67
CA ASN A 137 0.04 13.01 1.81
C ASN A 137 -0.61 11.93 0.93
N ALA A 138 0.00 10.76 0.81
CA ALA A 138 -0.57 9.62 0.09
C ALA A 138 -1.59 8.84 0.92
N PHE A 139 -1.70 9.07 2.24
CA PHE A 139 -2.64 8.36 3.09
C PHE A 139 -4.09 8.74 2.76
N ARG A 140 -4.93 7.76 2.42
CA ARG A 140 -6.37 7.92 2.19
C ARG A 140 -7.14 6.74 2.75
N TYR A 141 -8.34 7.02 3.26
CA TYR A 141 -9.27 5.98 3.69
C TYR A 141 -10.09 5.41 2.55
N ASP A 142 -10.23 6.10 1.42
CA ASP A 142 -11.05 5.61 0.31
C ASP A 142 -10.22 4.81 -0.69
N CYS A 143 -10.76 3.70 -1.18
CA CYS A 143 -10.20 2.94 -2.31
C CYS A 143 -10.48 3.63 -3.65
N VAL A 144 -10.08 4.89 -3.79
CA VAL A 144 -10.35 5.70 -5.00
C VAL A 144 -9.04 6.01 -5.71
N PRO A 145 -9.00 5.99 -7.06
CA PRO A 145 -7.82 6.40 -7.80
C PRO A 145 -7.35 7.81 -7.40
N SER A 146 -6.09 7.93 -6.99
CA SER A 146 -5.41 9.22 -6.83
C SER A 146 -5.00 9.81 -8.18
N GLU A 147 -5.09 11.13 -8.31
CA GLU A 147 -4.62 11.88 -9.48
C GLU A 147 -3.08 11.87 -9.61
N SER A 148 -2.37 11.84 -8.48
CA SER A 148 -0.91 11.80 -8.36
C SER A 148 -0.44 10.61 -7.48
N PRO A 149 -0.51 9.36 -7.99
CA PRO A 149 -0.07 8.20 -7.23
C PRO A 149 1.43 8.22 -6.99
N THR A 150 1.83 8.27 -5.72
CA THR A 150 3.21 8.07 -5.26
C THR A 150 3.34 6.69 -4.64
N LEU A 151 4.32 5.90 -5.08
CA LEU A 151 4.60 4.59 -4.49
C LEU A 151 5.55 4.78 -3.30
N VAL A 152 5.09 4.44 -2.10
CA VAL A 152 5.89 4.50 -0.88
C VAL A 152 6.56 3.15 -0.66
N THR A 153 7.89 3.11 -0.71
CA THR A 153 8.71 1.90 -0.57
C THR A 153 9.66 1.91 0.63
N HIS A 154 9.54 2.91 1.51
CA HIS A 154 10.39 3.07 2.69
C HIS A 154 9.60 2.90 3.99
N GLY A 155 10.32 2.76 5.10
CA GLY A 155 9.71 2.56 6.42
C GLY A 155 8.96 1.23 6.52
N PRO A 156 7.85 1.14 7.27
CA PRO A 156 7.07 -0.09 7.40
C PRO A 156 6.66 -0.77 6.09
N TYR A 157 6.48 0.03 5.03
CA TYR A 157 6.02 -0.42 3.71
C TYR A 157 7.12 -1.08 2.88
N SER A 158 8.39 -1.04 3.32
CA SER A 158 9.47 -1.80 2.68
C SER A 158 9.43 -3.29 3.02
N ILE A 159 8.72 -3.67 4.10
CA ILE A 159 8.68 -5.04 4.62
C ILE A 159 7.43 -5.76 4.11
N VAL A 160 6.26 -5.12 4.28
CA VAL A 160 4.96 -5.68 3.88
C VAL A 160 4.13 -4.62 3.17
N ARG A 161 3.19 -5.03 2.31
CA ARG A 161 2.32 -4.09 1.56
C ARG A 161 1.37 -3.30 2.46
N HIS A 162 0.81 -3.97 3.47
CA HIS A 162 -0.27 -3.42 4.31
C HIS A 162 0.10 -3.41 5.82
N PRO A 163 1.24 -2.81 6.22
CA PRO A 163 1.70 -2.80 7.61
C PRO A 163 0.72 -2.06 8.53
N SER A 164 0.01 -1.07 7.97
CA SER A 164 -1.00 -0.30 8.68
C SER A 164 -2.19 -1.12 9.16
N TYR A 165 -2.53 -2.22 8.48
CA TYR A 165 -3.65 -3.09 8.88
C TYR A 165 -3.25 -3.95 10.07
N VAL A 166 -2.04 -4.51 10.02
CA VAL A 166 -1.42 -5.21 11.15
C VAL A 166 -1.34 -4.30 12.38
N ALA A 167 -0.88 -3.06 12.21
CA ALA A 167 -0.82 -2.07 13.28
C ALA A 167 -2.21 -1.78 13.89
N SER A 168 -3.25 -1.71 13.04
CA SER A 168 -4.63 -1.49 13.50
C SER A 168 -5.15 -2.67 14.32
N TRP A 169 -4.86 -3.90 13.92
CA TRP A 169 -5.23 -5.11 14.66
C TRP A 169 -4.53 -5.18 16.01
N MET A 170 -3.23 -4.90 16.06
CA MET A 170 -2.47 -4.85 17.32
C MET A 170 -3.08 -3.84 18.31
N ALA A 171 -3.40 -2.62 17.83
CA ALA A 171 -4.00 -1.59 18.67
C ALA A 171 -5.37 -2.00 19.23
N VAL A 172 -6.22 -2.59 18.37
CA VAL A 172 -7.57 -3.05 18.72
C VAL A 172 -7.55 -4.21 19.71
N ILE A 173 -6.79 -5.26 19.41
CA ILE A 173 -6.70 -6.45 20.28
C ILE A 173 -6.08 -6.07 21.62
N GLY A 174 -4.98 -5.29 21.60
CA GLY A 174 -4.33 -4.83 22.82
C GLY A 174 -5.25 -3.98 23.69
N SER A 175 -5.97 -3.01 23.09
CA SER A 175 -6.90 -2.15 23.84
C SER A 175 -8.08 -2.94 24.43
N GLY A 176 -8.64 -3.91 23.70
CA GLY A 176 -9.72 -4.76 24.22
C GLY A 176 -9.26 -5.60 25.40
N LEU A 177 -8.07 -6.19 25.32
CA LEU A 177 -7.51 -7.00 26.40
C LEU A 177 -7.22 -6.20 27.67
N VAL A 178 -6.67 -4.98 27.56
CA VAL A 178 -6.40 -4.12 28.73
C VAL A 178 -7.64 -3.92 29.62
N HIS A 179 -8.84 -3.84 29.02
CA HIS A 179 -10.09 -3.61 29.72
C HIS A 179 -10.90 -4.87 30.06
N LEU A 180 -10.51 -6.04 29.57
CA LEU A 180 -11.29 -7.29 29.69
C LEU A 180 -10.51 -8.43 30.36
N ILE A 181 -9.30 -8.18 30.86
CA ILE A 181 -8.54 -9.13 31.68
C ILE A 181 -9.02 -9.05 33.15
N GLY A 182 -8.90 -10.16 33.89
CA GLY A 182 -9.21 -10.20 35.32
C GLY A 182 -8.45 -9.16 36.13
N GLY A 183 -9.13 -8.56 37.11
CA GLY A 183 -8.63 -7.41 37.87
C GLY A 183 -8.89 -6.04 37.23
N SER A 184 -9.51 -5.98 36.03
CA SER A 184 -9.98 -4.73 35.43
C SER A 184 -11.35 -4.32 35.95
N TRP A 185 -11.64 -3.02 35.96
CA TRP A 185 -12.89 -2.48 36.48
C TRP A 185 -14.11 -3.04 35.74
N ILE A 186 -14.07 -3.17 34.41
CA ILE A 186 -15.22 -3.68 33.64
C ILE A 186 -15.62 -5.10 34.07
N ILE A 187 -14.62 -5.94 34.39
CA ILE A 187 -14.82 -7.32 34.82
C ILE A 187 -15.23 -7.37 36.29
N GLU A 188 -14.47 -6.72 37.18
CA GLU A 188 -14.68 -6.84 38.63
C GLU A 188 -15.94 -6.10 39.12
N SER A 189 -16.32 -4.98 38.50
CA SER A 189 -17.50 -4.19 38.91
C SER A 189 -18.84 -4.85 38.57
N GLY A 190 -18.81 -5.93 37.78
CA GLY A 190 -20.02 -6.50 37.20
C GLY A 190 -20.69 -5.56 36.20
N PHE A 191 -19.98 -4.57 35.65
CA PHE A 191 -20.51 -3.66 34.61
C PHE A 191 -21.10 -4.43 33.42
N LEU A 192 -20.47 -5.56 33.04
CA LEU A 192 -20.98 -6.48 32.02
C LEU A 192 -22.31 -7.17 32.37
N ASN A 193 -22.79 -7.12 33.60
CA ASN A 193 -24.11 -7.61 33.97
C ASN A 193 -25.21 -6.60 33.64
N THR A 194 -24.85 -5.32 33.48
CA THR A 194 -25.78 -4.26 33.11
C THR A 194 -26.07 -4.27 31.62
N LEU A 195 -27.27 -3.79 31.22
CA LEU A 195 -27.62 -3.65 29.81
C LEU A 195 -26.67 -2.69 29.08
N ILE A 196 -26.30 -1.58 29.73
CA ILE A 196 -25.39 -0.57 29.19
C ILE A 196 -23.99 -1.16 28.96
N GLY A 197 -23.45 -1.88 29.93
CA GLY A 197 -22.13 -2.50 29.81
C GLY A 197 -22.07 -3.58 28.72
N LYS A 198 -23.11 -4.41 28.60
CA LYS A 198 -23.23 -5.36 27.48
C LYS A 198 -23.27 -4.63 26.13
N ALA A 199 -24.11 -3.61 26.01
CA ALA A 199 -24.24 -2.83 24.77
C ALA A 199 -22.90 -2.19 24.36
N MET A 200 -22.20 -1.57 25.31
CA MET A 200 -20.91 -0.92 25.07
C MET A 200 -19.83 -1.92 24.66
N VAL A 201 -19.63 -3.00 25.43
CA VAL A 201 -18.56 -3.97 25.14
C VAL A 201 -18.85 -4.78 23.87
N TYR A 202 -20.11 -5.15 23.61
CA TYR A 202 -20.46 -5.81 22.35
C TYR A 202 -20.37 -4.86 21.14
N SER A 203 -20.59 -3.55 21.32
CA SER A 203 -20.30 -2.55 20.28
C SER A 203 -18.81 -2.53 19.91
N TRP A 204 -17.91 -2.55 20.90
CA TRP A 204 -16.46 -2.70 20.65
C TRP A 204 -16.13 -3.95 19.86
N TRP A 205 -16.58 -5.13 20.31
CA TRP A 205 -16.28 -6.38 19.61
C TRP A 205 -16.88 -6.42 18.21
N GLY A 206 -18.10 -5.90 18.02
CA GLY A 206 -18.75 -5.81 16.73
C GLY A 206 -18.00 -4.88 15.76
N THR A 207 -17.63 -3.68 16.20
CA THR A 207 -16.87 -2.72 15.38
C THR A 207 -15.46 -3.23 15.06
N PHE A 208 -14.78 -3.85 16.04
CA PHE A 208 -13.47 -4.46 15.84
C PHE A 208 -13.50 -5.65 14.89
N GLY A 209 -14.45 -6.57 15.06
CA GLY A 209 -14.60 -7.73 14.20
C GLY A 209 -14.93 -7.33 12.77
N THR A 210 -15.89 -6.43 12.59
CA THR A 210 -16.26 -5.92 11.25
C THR A 210 -15.12 -5.16 10.59
N ALA A 211 -14.33 -4.39 11.34
CA ALA A 211 -13.13 -3.74 10.83
C ALA A 211 -12.04 -4.72 10.39
N ILE A 212 -11.73 -5.74 11.19
CA ILE A 212 -10.72 -6.76 10.84
C ILE A 212 -11.11 -7.46 9.54
N ILE A 213 -12.36 -7.92 9.46
CA ILE A 213 -12.88 -8.60 8.28
C ILE A 213 -12.88 -7.65 7.07
N GLY A 214 -13.39 -6.43 7.24
CA GLY A 214 -13.47 -5.43 6.18
C GLY A 214 -12.10 -5.06 5.62
N LEU A 215 -11.10 -4.82 6.48
CA LEU A 215 -9.73 -4.55 6.06
C LEU A 215 -9.10 -5.74 5.34
N THR A 216 -9.32 -6.97 5.81
CA THR A 216 -8.81 -8.18 5.15
C THR A 216 -9.38 -8.33 3.74
N MET A 217 -10.70 -8.18 3.59
CA MET A 217 -11.36 -8.26 2.29
C MET A 217 -10.97 -7.10 1.35
N ARG A 218 -10.53 -5.96 1.91
CA ARG A 218 -10.14 -4.77 1.17
C ARG A 218 -8.73 -4.86 0.56
N VAL A 219 -7.84 -5.69 1.12
CA VAL A 219 -6.48 -5.91 0.60
C VAL A 219 -6.48 -6.21 -0.90
N GLY A 220 -7.36 -7.12 -1.36
CA GLY A 220 -7.44 -7.48 -2.78
C GLY A 220 -7.86 -6.31 -3.67
N SER A 221 -8.86 -5.53 -3.22
CA SER A 221 -9.37 -4.37 -3.96
C SER A 221 -8.34 -3.25 -4.07
N GLU A 222 -7.59 -2.98 -3.00
CA GLU A 222 -6.51 -2.00 -3.02
C GLU A 222 -5.33 -2.45 -3.87
N ASP A 223 -4.93 -3.72 -3.80
CA ASP A 223 -3.86 -4.26 -4.63
C ASP A 223 -4.23 -4.18 -6.12
N GLU A 224 -5.48 -4.49 -6.47
CA GLU A 224 -5.97 -4.30 -7.83
C GLU A 224 -6.00 -2.83 -8.27
N LEU A 225 -6.47 -1.95 -7.40
CA LEU A 225 -6.53 -0.51 -7.66
C LEU A 225 -5.12 0.02 -7.92
N MET A 226 -4.16 -0.33 -7.09
CA MET A 226 -2.75 0.06 -7.23
C MET A 226 -2.17 -0.46 -8.56
N LYS A 227 -2.43 -1.73 -8.91
CA LYS A 227 -2.03 -2.29 -10.22
C LYS A 227 -2.62 -1.49 -11.38
N LYS A 228 -3.93 -1.22 -11.36
CA LYS A 228 -4.64 -0.49 -12.41
C LYS A 228 -4.16 0.97 -12.52
N GLN A 229 -3.99 1.66 -11.40
CA GLN A 229 -3.66 3.08 -11.35
C GLN A 229 -2.22 3.36 -11.79
N PHE A 230 -1.26 2.59 -11.27
CA PHE A 230 0.13 2.71 -11.69
C PHE A 230 0.37 2.16 -13.12
N GLY A 231 -0.45 1.22 -13.60
CA GLY A 231 -0.46 0.79 -15.00
C GLY A 231 -0.97 1.90 -15.95
N ARG A 232 -2.12 2.51 -15.62
CA ARG A 232 -2.74 3.59 -16.42
C ARG A 232 -1.86 4.83 -16.51
N ASN A 233 -1.18 5.22 -15.44
CA ASN A 233 -0.28 6.38 -15.48
C ASN A 233 0.95 6.15 -16.37
N ARG A 234 1.42 4.92 -16.50
CA ARG A 234 2.51 4.57 -17.43
C ARG A 234 2.04 4.53 -18.87
N GLN A 235 0.85 3.97 -19.13
CA GLN A 235 0.22 4.07 -20.43
C GLN A 235 0.03 5.53 -20.83
N ARG A 236 -0.43 6.39 -19.90
CA ARG A 236 -0.50 7.84 -20.08
C ARG A 236 0.85 8.50 -20.29
N SER A 237 1.95 8.01 -19.71
CA SER A 237 3.31 8.54 -19.97
C SER A 237 3.79 8.20 -21.38
N CYS A 238 3.62 6.95 -21.82
CA CYS A 238 3.87 6.55 -23.20
C CYS A 238 2.95 7.29 -24.20
N GLN A 239 1.71 7.57 -23.80
CA GLN A 239 0.69 8.25 -24.62
C GLN A 239 0.77 9.79 -24.53
N ARG A 240 1.47 10.33 -23.52
CA ARG A 240 1.86 11.75 -23.42
C ARG A 240 2.98 12.09 -24.39
N ARG A 241 3.78 11.10 -24.79
CA ARG A 241 4.60 11.19 -26.00
C ARG A 241 3.66 10.93 -27.19
N LYS A 242 3.71 11.80 -28.20
CA LYS A 242 2.70 11.91 -29.25
C LYS A 242 2.36 10.55 -29.86
N PRO A 243 1.12 10.32 -30.38
CA PRO A 243 0.76 9.14 -31.17
C PRO A 243 1.57 8.97 -32.46
N ASP A 244 2.58 9.81 -32.67
CA ASP A 244 3.43 9.91 -33.84
C ASP A 244 4.64 8.95 -33.78
N ASP A 245 4.92 8.29 -32.65
CA ASP A 245 6.18 7.58 -32.46
C ASP A 245 5.99 6.09 -32.09
N LEU A 246 6.94 5.24 -32.51
CA LEU A 246 7.01 3.83 -32.11
C LEU A 246 8.04 3.67 -30.98
N CYS A 247 7.63 3.08 -29.86
CA CYS A 247 8.50 2.83 -28.71
C CYS A 247 8.45 1.36 -28.25
N THR A 248 9.58 0.87 -27.73
CA THR A 248 9.67 -0.45 -27.10
C THR A 248 10.65 -0.42 -25.93
N GLN A 249 10.32 -1.15 -24.86
CA GLN A 249 11.13 -1.27 -23.66
C GLN A 249 11.16 -2.72 -23.21
N ALA A 250 12.34 -3.21 -22.81
CA ALA A 250 12.53 -4.56 -22.26
C ALA A 250 13.68 -4.58 -21.25
N LYS A 251 13.56 -5.46 -20.24
CA LYS A 251 14.68 -5.84 -19.36
C LYS A 251 15.25 -7.17 -19.79
N ASP A 252 16.49 -7.40 -19.42
CA ASP A 252 17.07 -8.73 -19.44
C ASP A 252 16.48 -9.59 -18.29
N THR A 253 16.77 -10.89 -18.30
CA THR A 253 16.26 -11.85 -17.30
C THR A 253 16.78 -11.61 -15.88
N SER A 254 17.93 -10.94 -15.72
CA SER A 254 18.46 -10.56 -14.40
C SER A 254 17.93 -9.21 -13.89
N HIS A 255 17.15 -8.50 -14.71
CA HIS A 255 16.62 -7.15 -14.44
C HIS A 255 17.69 -6.07 -14.18
N ILE A 256 18.94 -6.29 -14.61
CA ILE A 256 20.07 -5.37 -14.44
C ILE A 256 20.16 -4.42 -15.64
N ALA A 257 19.99 -4.93 -16.86
CA ALA A 257 20.09 -4.19 -18.09
C ALA A 257 18.70 -3.91 -18.68
N MET A 258 18.51 -2.70 -19.18
CA MET A 258 17.28 -2.26 -19.82
C MET A 258 17.58 -1.70 -21.19
N VAL A 259 16.78 -2.11 -22.18
CA VAL A 259 16.82 -1.58 -23.54
C VAL A 259 15.56 -0.73 -23.74
N SER A 260 15.75 0.51 -24.16
CA SER A 260 14.66 1.42 -24.56
C SER A 260 14.94 1.93 -25.96
N ILE A 261 14.08 1.57 -26.92
CA ILE A 261 14.19 1.98 -28.32
C ILE A 261 13.04 2.93 -28.64
N PHE A 262 13.37 3.98 -29.36
CA PHE A 262 12.44 5.00 -29.78
C PHE A 262 12.68 5.33 -31.26
N LEU A 263 11.62 5.24 -32.06
CA LEU A 263 11.61 5.59 -33.47
C LEU A 263 10.55 6.67 -33.68
N ASN A 264 11.02 7.86 -34.07
CA ASN A 264 10.14 8.97 -34.39
C ASN A 264 9.36 8.71 -35.69
N GLN A 265 8.15 9.28 -35.88
CA GLN A 265 7.46 9.25 -37.19
C GLN A 265 8.36 9.60 -38.36
N SER A 266 9.30 10.53 -38.19
CA SER A 266 10.20 10.99 -39.24
C SER A 266 11.17 9.90 -39.73
N ALA A 267 11.35 8.83 -38.94
CA ALA A 267 12.13 7.67 -39.34
C ALA A 267 11.38 6.74 -40.31
N PHE A 268 10.08 6.98 -40.54
CA PHE A 268 9.25 6.16 -41.41
C PHE A 268 8.90 6.93 -42.69
N ALA A 269 9.01 6.26 -43.84
CA ALA A 269 8.55 6.82 -45.12
C ALA A 269 7.04 7.12 -45.13
N ARG A 270 6.25 6.32 -44.40
CA ARG A 270 4.83 6.56 -44.12
C ARG A 270 4.51 6.04 -42.73
N TYR A 271 3.93 6.89 -41.89
CA TYR A 271 3.43 6.54 -40.56
C TYR A 271 1.98 6.99 -40.40
N ARG A 272 1.12 6.12 -39.87
CA ARG A 272 -0.28 6.45 -39.58
C ARG A 272 -0.74 5.67 -38.36
N CYS A 273 -0.95 6.37 -37.25
CA CYS A 273 -1.48 5.82 -36.02
C CYS A 273 -2.53 6.80 -35.45
N HIS A 274 -3.81 6.44 -35.47
CA HIS A 274 -4.87 7.34 -34.98
C HIS A 274 -5.04 7.27 -33.46
N ARG A 275 -4.67 6.13 -32.86
CA ARG A 275 -4.78 5.83 -31.43
C ARG A 275 -3.60 4.98 -31.02
N ALA A 276 -3.07 5.22 -29.83
CA ALA A 276 -1.98 4.41 -29.29
C ALA A 276 -2.42 2.94 -29.16
N ILE A 277 -1.69 2.04 -29.81
CA ILE A 277 -1.91 0.59 -29.78
C ILE A 277 -0.72 -0.10 -29.12
N MET A 278 -0.97 -1.18 -28.37
CA MET A 278 0.10 -2.05 -27.84
C MET A 278 0.23 -3.30 -28.71
N ILE A 279 1.47 -3.64 -29.05
CA ILE A 279 1.80 -4.80 -29.88
C ILE A 279 2.69 -5.72 -29.05
N GLY A 280 2.07 -6.70 -28.37
CA GLY A 280 2.81 -7.65 -27.53
C GLY A 280 3.43 -8.78 -28.35
N ARG A 281 4.77 -8.85 -28.38
CA ARG A 281 5.51 -9.87 -29.14
C ARG A 281 6.83 -10.31 -28.54
N SER A 282 7.20 -11.56 -28.85
CA SER A 282 8.60 -11.99 -28.78
C SER A 282 9.46 -11.21 -29.76
N ILE A 283 10.41 -10.45 -29.23
CA ILE A 283 11.41 -9.71 -30.03
C ILE A 283 12.22 -10.65 -30.93
N SER A 284 12.51 -11.88 -30.46
CA SER A 284 13.24 -12.88 -31.22
C SER A 284 12.50 -13.30 -32.49
N SER A 285 11.19 -13.56 -32.39
CA SER A 285 10.36 -13.89 -33.56
C SER A 285 10.25 -12.71 -34.53
N PHE A 286 10.11 -11.49 -34.01
CA PHE A 286 10.09 -10.28 -34.83
C PHE A 286 11.41 -10.08 -35.58
N CYS A 287 12.56 -10.19 -34.90
CA CYS A 287 13.87 -10.08 -35.53
C CYS A 287 14.12 -11.13 -36.61
N LYS A 288 13.65 -12.38 -36.44
CA LYS A 288 13.75 -13.41 -37.48
C LYS A 288 13.02 -13.01 -38.77
N LEU A 289 11.86 -12.37 -38.64
CA LEU A 289 11.10 -11.89 -39.80
C LEU A 289 11.77 -10.70 -40.47
N VAL A 290 12.26 -9.74 -39.68
CA VAL A 290 13.02 -8.61 -40.20
C VAL A 290 14.27 -9.08 -40.94
N LYS A 291 14.96 -10.11 -40.44
CA LYS A 291 16.12 -10.73 -41.13
C LYS A 291 15.75 -11.46 -42.43
N ALA A 292 14.50 -11.86 -42.61
CA ALA A 292 14.03 -12.46 -43.85
C ALA A 292 13.75 -11.42 -44.95
N THR A 293 13.63 -10.14 -44.57
CA THR A 293 13.53 -9.00 -45.47
C THR A 293 14.92 -8.59 -45.96
N ARG A 294 15.08 -8.33 -47.26
CA ARG A 294 16.37 -7.87 -47.81
C ARG A 294 16.57 -6.38 -47.51
N GLY A 295 17.82 -5.91 -47.47
CA GLY A 295 18.16 -4.54 -47.06
C GLY A 295 17.48 -3.41 -47.87
N ASP A 296 17.11 -3.67 -49.12
CA ASP A 296 16.44 -2.69 -50.01
C ASP A 296 14.91 -2.85 -50.05
N ASP A 297 14.36 -3.83 -49.35
CA ASP A 297 12.93 -4.12 -49.40
C ASP A 297 12.15 -3.17 -48.49
N LYS A 298 10.96 -2.77 -48.92
CA LYS A 298 10.05 -1.95 -48.12
C LYS A 298 9.26 -2.82 -47.17
N LEU A 299 9.48 -2.64 -45.87
CA LEU A 299 8.73 -3.33 -44.81
C LEU A 299 7.58 -2.45 -44.30
N THR A 300 6.36 -3.00 -44.26
CA THR A 300 5.17 -2.33 -43.74
C THR A 300 4.58 -3.13 -42.60
N LEU A 301 4.37 -2.49 -41.45
CA LEU A 301 3.69 -3.07 -40.29
C LEU A 301 2.22 -2.60 -40.26
N ARG A 302 1.28 -3.51 -40.04
CA ARG A 302 -0.15 -3.20 -39.93
C ARG A 302 -0.78 -3.96 -38.78
N ALA A 303 -1.49 -3.25 -37.91
CA ALA A 303 -2.34 -3.81 -36.87
C ALA A 303 -3.76 -3.32 -37.11
N ARG A 304 -4.74 -4.24 -37.11
CA ARG A 304 -6.16 -3.91 -37.21
C ARG A 304 -6.72 -3.79 -35.79
N ASP A 305 -7.35 -2.67 -35.49
CA ASP A 305 -8.08 -2.36 -34.25
C ASP A 305 -7.25 -2.12 -32.96
N GLU A 306 -7.96 -1.73 -31.90
CA GLU A 306 -7.40 -1.34 -30.58
C GLU A 306 -6.88 -2.55 -29.79
N VAL A 307 -7.52 -3.71 -29.97
CA VAL A 307 -7.08 -5.01 -29.50
C VAL A 307 -6.72 -5.80 -30.74
N ALA A 308 -5.56 -5.50 -31.31
CA ALA A 308 -5.09 -6.25 -32.46
C ALA A 308 -4.78 -7.67 -32.01
N ASP A 309 -5.54 -8.64 -32.50
CA ASP A 309 -5.23 -10.06 -32.31
C ASP A 309 -4.04 -10.49 -33.16
N ALA A 310 -3.76 -9.73 -34.23
CA ALA A 310 -2.66 -10.02 -35.13
C ALA A 310 -1.91 -8.77 -35.62
N LEU A 311 -0.62 -8.95 -35.84
CA LEU A 311 0.25 -8.01 -36.53
C LEU A 311 0.60 -8.56 -37.91
N ASP A 312 0.25 -7.81 -38.95
CA ASP A 312 0.58 -8.12 -40.33
C ASP A 312 1.88 -7.40 -40.72
N LEU A 313 2.83 -8.15 -41.28
CA LEU A 313 4.05 -7.65 -41.88
C LEU A 313 4.01 -7.89 -43.39
N VAL A 314 4.16 -6.83 -44.17
CA VAL A 314 4.21 -6.89 -45.63
C VAL A 314 5.57 -6.39 -46.10
N SER A 315 6.33 -7.26 -46.74
CA SER A 315 7.62 -6.96 -47.35
C SER A 315 7.46 -6.88 -48.88
N GLU A 316 7.87 -5.76 -49.46
CA GLU A 316 7.80 -5.49 -50.90
C GLU A 316 9.21 -5.28 -51.46
N SER A 317 9.60 -6.12 -52.41
CA SER A 317 10.91 -6.01 -53.05
C SER A 317 10.85 -5.17 -54.31
N ALA A 318 11.55 -4.03 -54.33
CA ALA A 318 11.59 -3.13 -55.48
C ALA A 318 12.18 -3.80 -56.75
N LYS A 319 13.13 -4.73 -56.58
CA LYS A 319 13.85 -5.39 -57.68
C LYS A 319 13.05 -6.52 -58.33
N THR A 320 12.33 -7.31 -57.52
CA THR A 320 11.67 -8.54 -57.98
C THR A 320 10.15 -8.44 -58.06
N ARG A 321 9.57 -7.30 -57.61
CA ARG A 321 8.13 -7.11 -57.38
C ARG A 321 7.49 -8.20 -56.52
N ARG A 322 8.29 -8.95 -55.75
CA ARG A 322 7.80 -9.97 -54.84
C ARG A 322 7.14 -9.29 -53.64
N LEU A 323 5.93 -9.74 -53.32
CA LEU A 323 5.21 -9.39 -52.10
C LEU A 323 5.23 -10.59 -51.16
N ALA A 324 5.72 -10.41 -49.94
CA ALA A 324 5.64 -11.40 -48.87
C ALA A 324 4.80 -10.83 -47.74
N SER A 325 3.75 -11.55 -47.35
CA SER A 325 2.85 -11.16 -46.27
C SER A 325 2.91 -12.21 -45.16
N PHE A 326 3.14 -11.77 -43.93
CA PHE A 326 3.18 -12.59 -42.73
C PHE A 326 2.16 -12.05 -41.74
N SER A 327 1.28 -12.90 -41.21
CA SER A 327 0.38 -12.53 -40.12
C SER A 327 0.83 -13.27 -38.86
N LEU A 328 0.93 -12.54 -37.76
CA LEU A 328 1.39 -13.08 -36.49
C LEU A 328 0.29 -12.88 -35.44
N ASN A 329 0.08 -13.81 -34.50
CA ASN A 329 -0.91 -13.72 -33.39
C ASN A 329 -0.40 -13.09 -32.08
N LEU A 330 -0.88 -11.90 -31.70
CA LEU A 330 -0.25 -11.08 -30.66
C LEU A 330 -0.34 -11.73 -29.28
N LEU A 331 0.69 -11.52 -28.46
CA LEU A 331 0.75 -12.00 -27.09
C LEU A 331 0.17 -10.93 -26.18
N ILE A 332 -0.62 -11.36 -25.20
CA ILE A 332 -0.97 -10.52 -24.06
C ILE A 332 0.27 -10.47 -23.16
N ILE A 333 0.96 -9.33 -23.15
CA ILE A 333 2.14 -9.12 -22.30
C ILE A 333 1.75 -8.25 -21.12
N ASP A 334 1.98 -8.78 -19.91
CA ASP A 334 1.87 -8.01 -18.68
C ASP A 334 3.00 -6.97 -18.63
N VAL A 335 2.64 -5.69 -18.74
CA VAL A 335 3.59 -4.60 -18.76
C VAL A 335 4.11 -4.33 -17.35
N GLU A 336 5.28 -4.89 -17.03
CA GLU A 336 5.99 -4.53 -15.81
C GLU A 336 6.41 -3.04 -15.81
N LYS A 337 6.37 -2.43 -14.62
CA LYS A 337 6.74 -1.03 -14.41
C LYS A 337 8.20 -0.79 -14.70
N MET A 338 8.48 0.08 -15.65
CA MET A 338 9.78 0.72 -15.76
C MET A 338 9.59 2.23 -15.84
N GLU A 339 10.02 2.92 -14.79
CA GLU A 339 10.24 4.36 -14.81
C GLU A 339 11.75 4.54 -14.98
N ILE A 340 12.17 5.23 -16.03
CA ILE A 340 13.56 5.63 -16.18
C ILE A 340 13.75 6.86 -15.29
N PRO A 341 14.56 6.79 -14.22
CA PRO A 341 14.81 7.97 -13.39
C PRO A 341 15.58 9.01 -14.21
N GLU A 342 15.24 10.28 -14.04
CA GLU A 342 16.06 11.39 -14.54
C GLU A 342 17.25 11.52 -13.57
N VAL A 343 18.39 10.94 -13.95
CA VAL A 343 19.63 10.98 -13.17
C VAL A 343 20.58 11.97 -13.83
N GLU A 344 21.14 12.88 -13.05
CA GLU A 344 22.28 13.70 -13.49
C GLU A 344 23.54 12.83 -13.50
N PHE A 345 24.24 12.80 -14.64
CA PHE A 345 25.44 11.99 -14.80
C PHE A 345 26.69 12.82 -14.48
N ASP A 346 27.59 12.27 -13.67
CA ASP A 346 28.85 12.92 -13.29
C ASP A 346 29.76 13.21 -14.51
N ALA A 347 29.70 12.37 -15.54
CA ALA A 347 30.47 12.53 -16.77
C ALA A 347 29.69 12.09 -18.03
N ARG A 348 29.98 12.73 -19.17
CA ARG A 348 29.44 12.37 -20.48
C ARG A 348 30.54 12.29 -21.54
N VAL A 349 30.85 11.08 -21.98
CA VAL A 349 31.87 10.82 -23.01
C VAL A 349 31.19 10.45 -24.34
N ARG A 350 31.73 10.96 -25.45
CA ARG A 350 31.33 10.56 -26.82
C ARG A 350 32.52 9.93 -27.51
N LEU A 351 32.29 8.77 -28.14
CA LEU A 351 33.32 7.99 -28.81
C LEU A 351 32.71 7.28 -30.04
N TYR A 352 33.58 6.83 -30.93
CA TYR A 352 33.17 6.07 -32.11
C TYR A 352 32.66 4.68 -31.68
N SER A 353 31.49 4.28 -32.18
CA SER A 353 30.81 3.06 -31.72
C SER A 353 31.54 1.78 -32.11
N ASP A 354 32.18 1.79 -33.28
CA ASP A 354 33.03 0.71 -33.80
C ASP A 354 34.32 0.54 -33.00
N GLU A 355 34.94 1.66 -32.60
CA GLU A 355 36.08 1.65 -31.69
C GLU A 355 35.68 1.10 -30.32
N PHE A 356 34.57 1.60 -29.73
CA PHE A 356 34.07 1.11 -28.45
C PHE A 356 33.78 -0.39 -28.48
N ALA A 357 33.08 -0.85 -29.51
CA ALA A 357 32.77 -2.27 -29.67
C ALA A 357 34.03 -3.13 -29.77
N SER A 358 35.07 -2.63 -30.44
CA SER A 358 36.37 -3.30 -30.55
C SER A 358 37.09 -3.36 -29.19
N ILE A 359 37.09 -2.26 -28.43
CA ILE A 359 37.66 -2.20 -27.08
C ILE A 359 36.97 -3.21 -26.15
N ILE A 360 35.63 -3.20 -26.10
CA ILE A 360 34.86 -4.12 -25.25
C ILE A 360 35.14 -5.58 -25.64
N LYS A 361 35.20 -5.88 -26.94
CA LYS A 361 35.52 -7.23 -27.42
C LYS A 361 36.92 -7.70 -27.00
N TYR A 362 37.91 -6.80 -27.05
CA TYR A 362 39.28 -7.09 -26.61
C TYR A 362 39.38 -7.31 -25.10
N LEU A 363 38.72 -6.47 -24.30
CA LEU A 363 38.72 -6.58 -22.83
C LEU A 363 37.97 -7.82 -22.35
N ASN A 364 36.84 -8.17 -22.98
CA ASN A 364 36.05 -9.35 -22.63
C ASN A 364 36.80 -10.68 -22.86
N ALA A 365 37.88 -10.68 -23.65
CA ALA A 365 38.74 -11.85 -23.80
C ALA A 365 39.68 -12.07 -22.59
N ASN A 366 39.89 -11.04 -21.76
CA ASN A 366 40.89 -11.02 -20.69
C ASN A 366 40.27 -10.94 -19.28
N GLY A 367 38.97 -10.71 -19.14
CA GLY A 367 38.28 -10.65 -17.86
C GLY A 367 36.76 -10.45 -17.98
N GLU A 368 36.04 -10.74 -16.89
CA GLU A 368 34.56 -10.67 -16.83
C GLU A 368 34.03 -9.31 -16.36
N THR A 369 34.88 -8.49 -15.74
CA THR A 369 34.51 -7.16 -15.20
C THR A 369 35.35 -6.07 -15.85
N ILE A 370 34.68 -5.02 -16.32
CA ILE A 370 35.33 -3.85 -16.93
C ILE A 370 35.04 -2.64 -16.06
N THR A 371 36.10 -1.94 -15.63
CA THR A 371 35.99 -0.69 -14.87
C THR A 371 36.28 0.49 -15.80
N ILE A 372 35.35 1.44 -15.86
CA ILE A 372 35.51 2.69 -16.63
C ILE A 372 35.84 3.80 -15.62
N VAL A 373 37.00 4.44 -15.79
CA VAL A 373 37.44 5.57 -14.98
C VAL A 373 37.52 6.81 -15.86
N VAL A 374 36.88 7.90 -15.44
CA VAL A 374 36.97 9.22 -16.07
C VAL A 374 37.63 10.15 -15.06
N SER A 375 38.80 10.67 -15.41
CA SER A 375 39.50 11.72 -14.66
C SER A 375 39.31 13.07 -15.36
N GLU A 376 39.25 14.15 -14.58
CA GLU A 376 39.23 15.53 -15.08
C GLU A 376 40.47 15.90 -15.91
#